data_AF-A0A6I7Q0D7-F1
#
_entry.id   AF-A0A6I7Q0D7-F1
#
_cell.length_a   1.000
_cell.length_b   1.000
_cell.length_c   1.000
_cell.angle_alpha   90.00
_cell.angle_beta   90.00
_cell.angle_gamma   90.00
#
_symmetry.space_group_name_H-M   'P 1'
#
loop_
_entity.id
_entity.type
_entity.pdbx_description
1 polymer ?
#
loop_
_entity_poly.entity_id
_entity_poly.type
_entity_poly.pdbx_seq_one_letter_code
_entity_poly.pdbx_strand_id
1 'polypeptide(L)' 'MRNRGISFEEVLGAISTALLDVRVNPSTKHPQQKTFIVKIHDYPWVVPFKENEREIELITAFPDRRLFKEFPR' A
#
# COMPACT_ATOMS: atom_id res chain seq x y z
N MET A 1 5.46 25.77 -4.67
CA MET A 1 5.40 24.78 -3.58
C MET A 1 4.90 23.48 -4.17
N ARG A 2 5.76 22.45 -4.31
CA ARG A 2 5.34 21.12 -4.78
C ARG A 2 4.75 20.37 -3.59
N ASN A 3 3.46 20.10 -3.62
CA ASN A 3 2.82 19.16 -2.70
C ASN A 3 3.59 17.84 -2.80
N ARG A 4 4.34 17.46 -1.75
CA ARG A 4 5.09 16.19 -1.71
C ARG A 4 4.12 15.04 -1.42
N GLY A 5 3.18 14.81 -2.33
CA GLY A 5 2.39 13.57 -2.40
C GLY A 5 3.06 12.58 -3.36
N ILE A 6 2.63 11.33 -3.32
CA ILE A 6 2.99 10.32 -4.32
C ILE A 6 1.94 10.27 -5.42
N SER A 7 2.36 9.96 -6.64
CA SER A 7 1.48 9.73 -7.78
C SER A 7 0.89 8.31 -7.77
N PHE A 8 -0.16 8.10 -8.56
CA PHE A 8 -0.75 6.77 -8.74
C PHE A 8 0.22 5.83 -9.45
N GLU A 9 0.98 6.34 -10.42
CA GLU A 9 1.99 5.61 -11.18
C GLU A 9 3.13 5.13 -10.28
N GLU A 10 3.55 5.94 -9.31
CA GLU A 10 4.56 5.53 -8.32
C GLU A 10 4.05 4.40 -7.44
N VAL A 11 2.77 4.43 -7.05
CA VAL A 11 2.14 3.32 -6.31
C VAL A 11 2.14 2.04 -7.16
N LEU A 12 1.70 2.11 -8.42
CA LEU A 12 1.66 0.95 -9.31
C LEU A 12 3.06 0.37 -9.58
N GLY A 13 4.05 1.24 -9.82
CA GLY A 13 5.44 0.84 -9.96
C GLY A 13 5.94 0.13 -8.71
N ALA A 14 5.70 0.71 -7.54
CA ALA A 14 6.14 0.13 -6.28
C ALA A 14 5.44 -1.18 -5.93
N ILE A 15 4.16 -1.37 -6.29
CA ILE A 15 3.50 -2.68 -6.16
C ILE A 15 4.22 -3.76 -6.99
N SER A 16 4.79 -3.39 -8.14
CA SER A 16 5.48 -4.34 -9.02
C SER A 16 6.95 -4.56 -8.64
N THR A 17 7.64 -3.54 -8.13
CA THR A 17 9.11 -3.58 -7.94
C THR A 17 9.57 -3.48 -6.49
N ALA A 18 8.70 -3.04 -5.58
CA ALA A 18 9.06 -2.71 -4.20
C ALA A 18 7.95 -3.10 -3.21
N LEU A 19 7.24 -4.19 -3.48
CA LEU A 19 6.26 -4.77 -2.59
C LEU A 19 6.96 -5.44 -1.39
N LEU A 20 6.60 -4.99 -0.19
CA LEU A 20 7.13 -5.50 1.06
C LEU A 20 6.24 -6.60 1.63
N ASP A 21 4.92 -6.43 1.57
CA ASP A 21 3.96 -7.35 2.17
C ASP A 21 2.53 -7.16 1.62
N VAL A 22 1.67 -8.16 1.80
CA VAL A 22 0.24 -8.10 1.51
C VAL A 22 -0.54 -8.60 2.72
N ARG A 23 -1.30 -7.71 3.37
CA ARG A 23 -2.08 -8.06 4.57
C ARG A 23 -3.56 -8.10 4.29
N VAL A 24 -4.22 -9.13 4.81
CA VAL A 24 -5.69 -9.20 4.85
C VAL A 24 -6.17 -8.39 6.06
N ASN A 25 -7.21 -7.57 5.88
CA ASN A 25 -7.84 -6.91 7.01
C ASN A 25 -8.49 -7.97 7.91
N PRO A 26 -8.10 -8.09 9.19
CA PRO A 26 -8.73 -9.05 10.11
C PRO A 26 -10.17 -8.67 10.46
N SER A 27 -10.62 -7.46 10.08
CA SER A 27 -11.97 -7.01 10.36
C SER A 27 -13.02 -7.80 9.58
N THR A 28 -13.93 -8.45 10.29
CA THR A 28 -15.13 -9.10 9.74
C THR A 28 -16.08 -8.11 9.06
N LYS A 29 -15.93 -6.80 9.30
CA LYS A 29 -16.76 -5.76 8.67
C LYS A 29 -16.35 -5.48 7.21
N HIS A 30 -15.11 -5.79 6.83
CA HIS A 30 -14.59 -5.57 5.48
C HIS A 30 -13.74 -6.77 5.01
N PRO A 31 -14.36 -7.96 4.86
CA PRO A 31 -13.64 -9.22 4.64
C PRO A 31 -12.89 -9.29 3.31
N GLN A 32 -13.26 -8.46 2.33
CA GLN A 32 -12.62 -8.41 1.01
C GLN A 32 -11.57 -7.31 0.88
N GLN A 33 -11.31 -6.55 1.95
CA GLN A 33 -10.32 -5.48 1.92
C GLN A 33 -8.95 -6.00 2.35
N LYS A 34 -7.97 -5.81 1.48
CA LYS A 34 -6.56 -6.12 1.73
C LYS A 34 -5.74 -4.83 1.66
N THR A 35 -4.48 -4.91 2.05
CA THR A 35 -3.54 -3.79 1.97
C THR A 35 -2.22 -4.29 1.41
N PHE A 36 -1.72 -3.61 0.38
CA PHE A 36 -0.33 -3.70 0.00
C PHE A 36 0.50 -2.84 0.93
N ILE A 37 1.68 -3.34 1.28
CA ILE A 37 2.73 -2.54 1.90
C ILE A 37 3.86 -2.42 0.88
N VAL A 38 4.20 -1.20 0.49
CA VAL A 38 5.21 -0.93 -0.54
C VAL A 38 6.25 0.06 -0.04
N LYS A 39 7.46 0.04 -0.61
CA LYS A 39 8.51 1.03 -0.31
C LYS A 39 8.56 2.08 -1.44
N ILE A 40 8.26 3.34 -1.10
CA ILE A 40 8.35 4.49 -2.03
C ILE A 40 9.22 5.55 -1.38
N HIS A 41 10.28 5.98 -2.07
CA HIS A 41 11.29 6.93 -1.58
C HIS A 41 11.84 6.56 -0.19
N ASP A 42 12.24 5.29 -0.02
CA ASP A 42 12.73 4.72 1.24
C ASP A 42 11.79 4.82 2.44
N TYR A 43 10.50 5.00 2.17
CA TYR A 43 9.46 5.06 3.18
C TYR A 43 8.41 3.96 2.93
N PRO A 44 7.94 3.25 3.97
CA PRO A 44 6.86 2.27 3.82
C PRO A 44 5.50 2.96 3.71
N TRP A 45 4.74 2.58 2.70
CA TRP A 45 3.39 3.04 2.42
C TRP A 45 2.40 1.89 2.49
N VAL A 46 1.22 2.17 3.02
CA VAL A 46 0.07 1.27 3.06
C VAL A 46 -0.89 1.69 1.96
N VAL A 47 -1.28 0.74 1.12
CA VAL A 47 -2.17 0.95 -0.02
C VAL A 47 -3.34 -0.03 0.11
N PRO A 48 -4.46 0.39 0.74
CA PRO A 48 -5.67 -0.43 0.80
C PRO A 48 -6.27 -0.67 -0.59
N PHE A 49 -6.71 -1.90 -0.81
CA PHE A 49 -7.36 -2.31 -2.04
C PHE A 49 -8.49 -3.29 -1.81
N LYS A 50 -9.42 -3.33 -2.76
CA LYS A 50 -10.41 -4.40 -2.92
C LYS A 50 -10.01 -5.24 -4.11
N GLU A 51 -10.18 -6.54 -3.99
CA GLU A 51 -9.93 -7.50 -5.06
C GLU A 51 -11.23 -8.23 -5.36
N ASN A 52 -11.59 -8.26 -6.65
CA ASN A 52 -12.67 -9.09 -7.16
C ASN A 52 -12.10 -10.11 -8.17
N GLU A 53 -12.95 -10.91 -8.81
CA GLU A 53 -12.50 -11.96 -9.75
C GLU A 53 -11.76 -11.44 -11.00
N ARG A 54 -11.85 -10.13 -11.30
CA ARG A 54 -11.36 -9.53 -12.54
C ARG A 54 -10.31 -8.45 -12.33
N GLU A 55 -10.39 -7.70 -11.23
CA GLU A 55 -9.56 -6.52 -11.03
C GLU A 55 -9.29 -6.21 -9.55
N ILE A 56 -8.30 -5.34 -9.35
CA ILE A 56 -7.92 -4.76 -8.08
C ILE A 56 -8.21 -3.25 -8.12
N GLU A 57 -9.01 -2.77 -7.18
CA GLU A 57 -9.30 -1.35 -7.00
C GLU A 57 -8.49 -0.80 -5.83
N LEU A 58 -7.55 0.11 -6.11
CA LEU A 58 -6.80 0.83 -5.08
C LEU A 58 -7.66 1.98 -4.52
N ILE A 59 -7.80 2.02 -3.19
CA ILE A 59 -8.68 3.01 -2.52
C ILE A 59 -7.90 4.28 -2.19
N THR A 60 -6.73 4.12 -1.56
CA THR A 60 -5.90 5.23 -1.08
C THR A 60 -4.47 4.77 -0.86
N ALA A 61 -3.56 5.69 -0.55
CA ALA A 61 -2.20 5.39 -0.15
C ALA A 61 -1.76 6.36 0.95
N PHE A 62 -1.16 5.84 2.02
CA PHE A 62 -0.63 6.67 3.10
C PHE A 62 0.66 6.08 3.69
N PRO A 63 1.58 6.93 4.16
CA PRO A 63 2.80 6.47 4.81
C PRO A 63 2.49 5.93 6.22
N ASP A 64 3.14 4.84 6.64
CA ASP A 64 3.02 4.35 8.02
C ASP A 64 4.40 4.12 8.66
N ARG A 65 4.81 5.06 9.52
CA ARG A 65 6.09 5.00 10.24
C ARG A 65 6.25 3.74 11.09
N ARG A 66 5.16 3.16 11.59
CA ARG A 66 5.22 1.98 12.47
C ARG A 66 5.82 0.78 11.77
N LEU A 67 5.69 0.73 10.44
CA LEU A 67 6.22 -0.34 9.59
C LEU A 67 7.74 -0.37 9.54
N PHE A 68 8.45 0.68 9.92
CA PHE A 68 9.92 0.62 10.03
C PHE A 68 10.42 -0.37 11.10
N LYS A 69 9.55 -0.79 12.03
CA LYS A 69 9.89 -1.88 12.97
C LYS A 69 10.00 -3.23 12.27
N GLU A 70 9.26 -3.41 11.18
CA GLU A 70 9.20 -4.65 10.40
C GLU A 70 10.08 -4.55 9.15
N PHE A 71 10.13 -3.38 8.53
CA PHE A 71 10.84 -3.06 7.29
C PHE A 71 11.76 -1.85 7.51
N PRO A 72 12.94 -2.03 8.14
CA PRO A 72 13.92 -0.97 8.29
C PRO A 72 14.47 -0.50 6.93
N ARG A 73 15.19 0.63 6.93
CA ARG A 73 15.69 1.27 5.71
C ARG A 73 16.71 0.42 4.98
#